data_AF-A0A1M5QMH7-F1
#
_entry.id   AF-A0A1M5QMH7-F1
#
_cell.length_a   1.000
_cell.length_b   1.000
_cell.length_c   1.000
_cell.angle_alpha   90.00
_cell.angle_beta   90.00
_cell.angle_gamma   90.00
#
_symmetry.space_group_name_H-M   'P 1'
#
loop_
_entity.id
_entity.type
_entity.pdbx_description
1 polymer ?
#
loop_
_entity_poly.entity_id
_entity_poly.type
_entity_poly.pdbx_seq_one_letter_code
_entity_poly.pdbx_strand_id
1 'polypeptide(L)'
;MEEANSLCDRVAFLHEGEIVELDDPDELRYKHSTHTFHIETYEGERLVIKNTPDNAERIKELIVYNRVKSMQTDKPTLGQVFLKVTGEELV
;
A
#
# COMPACT_ATOMS: atom_id res chain seq x y z
N MET A 1 -4.37 1.96 -15.12
CA MET A 1 -3.22 1.28 -14.48
C MET A 1 -3.57 -0.06 -13.84
N GLU A 2 -4.83 -0.37 -13.53
CA GLU A 2 -5.18 -1.72 -13.04
C GLU A 2 -4.90 -2.83 -14.06
N GLU A 3 -5.06 -2.54 -15.36
CA GLU A 3 -4.74 -3.50 -16.43
C GLU A 3 -3.25 -3.84 -16.47
N ALA A 4 -2.36 -2.85 -16.38
CA ALA A 4 -0.92 -3.08 -16.30
C ALA A 4 -0.53 -3.84 -15.02
N ASN A 5 -1.20 -3.57 -13.90
CA ASN A 5 -0.99 -4.33 -12.67
C ASN A 5 -1.49 -5.78 -12.76
N SER A 6 -2.51 -6.07 -13.58
CA SER A 6 -3.12 -7.39 -13.66
C SER A 6 -2.58 -8.27 -14.80
N LEU A 7 -1.98 -7.66 -15.83
CA LEU A 7 -1.56 -8.35 -17.06
C LEU A 7 -0.05 -8.34 -17.27
N CYS A 8 0.70 -7.47 -16.60
CA CYS A 8 2.15 -7.36 -16.79
C CYS A 8 2.90 -7.97 -15.62
N ASP A 9 3.90 -8.81 -15.92
CA ASP A 9 4.81 -9.36 -14.91
C ASP A 9 5.79 -8.31 -14.38
N ARG A 10 6.05 -7.25 -15.17
CA ARG A 10 6.96 -6.16 -14.83
C ARG A 10 6.47 -4.84 -15.41
N VAL A 11 6.68 -3.76 -14.65
CA VAL A 11 6.32 -2.40 -15.04
C VAL A 11 7.56 -1.51 -14.92
N ALA A 12 7.76 -0.65 -15.91
CA ALA A 12 8.82 0.35 -15.93
C ALA A 12 8.20 1.75 -15.89
N PHE A 13 8.64 2.58 -14.96
CA PHE A 13 8.32 4.00 -14.92
C PHE A 13 9.33 4.76 -15.76
N LEU A 14 8.85 5.29 -16.89
CA LEU A 14 9.62 6.15 -17.79
C LEU A 14 9.27 7.61 -17.49
N HIS A 15 10.28 8.43 -17.20
CA HIS A 15 10.15 9.87 -16.98
C HIS A 15 11.31 10.59 -17.66
N GLU A 16 11.02 11.68 -18.37
CA GLU A 16 12.01 12.48 -19.12
C GLU A 16 12.97 11.69 -20.05
N GLY A 17 12.52 10.55 -20.57
CA GLY A 17 13.31 9.70 -21.47
C GLY A 17 14.23 8.68 -20.78
N GLU A 18 14.17 8.59 -19.45
CA GLU A 18 14.93 7.63 -18.66
C GLU A 18 14.00 6.69 -17.86
N ILE A 19 14.47 5.46 -17.63
CA ILE A 19 13.76 4.49 -16.78
C ILE A 19 14.15 4.79 -15.33
N VAL A 20 13.20 5.33 -14.57
CA VAL A 20 13.42 5.72 -13.17
C VAL A 20 13.31 4.52 -12.23
N GLU A 21 12.32 3.66 -12.47
CA GLU A 21 12.13 2.45 -11.69
C GLU A 21 11.57 1.34 -12.57
N LEU A 22 12.00 0.11 -12.34
CA LEU A 22 11.56 -1.05 -13.11
C LEU A 22 11.57 -2.27 -12.20
N ASP A 23 10.40 -2.81 -11.93
CA ASP A 23 10.22 -3.99 -11.09
C ASP A 23 8.85 -4.64 -11.33
N ASP A 24 8.55 -5.69 -10.56
CA ASP A 24 7.21 -6.25 -10.46
C ASP A 24 6.21 -5.20 -9.92
N PRO A 25 4.98 -5.14 -10.47
CA PRO A 25 3.99 -4.15 -10.05
C PRO A 25 3.63 -4.21 -8.55
N ASP A 26 3.64 -5.39 -7.92
CA ASP A 26 3.39 -5.53 -6.49
C ASP A 26 4.60 -5.10 -5.65
N GLU A 27 5.82 -5.36 -6.10
CA GLU A 27 7.05 -4.87 -5.45
C GLU A 27 7.15 -3.34 -5.49
N LEU A 28 6.86 -2.71 -6.64
CA LEU A 28 6.83 -1.25 -6.78
C LEU A 28 5.83 -0.63 -5.78
N ARG A 29 4.65 -1.24 -5.65
CA ARG A 29 3.62 -0.80 -4.70
C ARG A 29 4.03 -1.02 -3.26
N TYR A 30 4.69 -2.12 -2.97
CA TYR A 30 5.15 -2.45 -1.62
C TYR A 30 6.25 -1.50 -1.15
N LYS A 31 7.27 -1.25 -1.98
CA LYS A 31 8.40 -0.36 -1.68
C LYS A 31 7.96 1.06 -1.29
N HIS A 32 6.88 1.54 -1.89
CA HIS A 32 6.35 2.88 -1.65
C HIS A 32 5.13 2.92 -0.71
N SER A 33 4.72 1.77 -0.18
CA SER A 33 3.66 1.66 0.82
C SER A 33 4.03 2.34 2.12
N THR A 34 3.03 2.90 2.81
CA THR A 34 3.19 3.44 4.17
C THR A 34 3.30 2.33 5.22
N HIS A 35 3.11 1.06 4.82
CA HIS A 35 3.11 -0.12 5.68
C HIS A 35 2.17 0.07 6.89
N THR A 36 1.00 0.68 6.67
CA THR A 36 0.00 0.91 7.71
C THR A 36 -1.21 0.01 7.52
N PHE A 37 -1.76 -0.47 8.63
CA PHE A 37 -3.01 -1.19 8.69
C PHE A 37 -4.13 -0.24 9.06
N HIS A 38 -5.15 -0.20 8.21
CA HIS A 38 -6.43 0.43 8.47
C HIS A 38 -7.36 -0.65 9.02
N ILE A 39 -7.69 -0.54 10.29
CA ILE A 39 -8.52 -1.50 11.02
C ILE A 39 -9.86 -0.84 11.32
N GLU A 40 -10.95 -1.40 10.84
CA GLU A 40 -12.31 -1.02 11.27
C GLU A 40 -12.76 -2.00 12.34
N THR A 41 -13.27 -1.49 13.46
CA THR A 41 -13.82 -2.32 14.53
C THR A 41 -15.33 -2.51 14.39
N TYR A 42 -15.88 -3.51 15.06
CA TYR A 42 -17.34 -3.70 15.13
C TYR A 42 -18.07 -2.54 15.82
N GLU A 43 -17.38 -1.79 16.67
CA GLU A 43 -17.90 -0.59 17.33
C GLU A 43 -17.91 0.65 16.41
N GLY A 44 -17.42 0.51 15.17
CA GLY A 44 -17.36 1.58 14.18
C GLY A 44 -16.11 2.46 14.28
N GLU A 45 -15.18 2.15 15.19
CA GLU A 45 -13.91 2.85 15.29
C GLU A 45 -12.98 2.47 14.14
N ARG A 46 -12.38 3.47 13.48
CA ARG A 46 -11.36 3.30 12.45
C ARG A 46 -9.99 3.66 13.02
N LEU A 47 -9.13 2.66 13.10
CA LEU A 47 -7.77 2.78 13.61
C LEU A 47 -6.78 2.68 12.45
N VAL A 48 -5.79 3.59 12.44
CA VAL A 48 -4.66 3.52 11.52
C VAL A 48 -3.42 3.19 12.33
N ILE A 49 -2.93 1.95 12.19
CA ILE A 49 -1.81 1.42 12.97
C ILE A 49 -0.65 1.13 12.04
N LYS A 50 0.56 1.61 12.34
CA LYS A 50 1.75 1.28 11.54
C LYS A 50 2.19 -0.16 11.81
N ASN A 51 2.64 -0.87 10.77
CA ASN A 51 3.21 -2.20 10.86
C ASN A 51 4.62 -2.15 11.48
N THR A 52 4.69 -1.86 12.78
CA THR A 52 5.93 -1.80 13.56
C THR A 52 5.83 -2.72 14.78
N PRO A 53 6.98 -3.23 15.30
CA PRO A 53 6.98 -4.11 16.46
C PRO A 53 6.28 -3.51 17.68
N ASP A 54 6.42 -2.20 17.90
CA ASP A 54 5.76 -1.47 18.99
C ASP A 54 4.23 -1.54 18.95
N ASN A 55 3.66 -1.67 17.75
CA ASN A 55 2.22 -1.74 17.55
C ASN A 55 1.69 -3.19 17.46
N ALA A 56 2.58 -4.18 17.45
CA ALA A 56 2.18 -5.59 17.28
C ALA A 56 1.27 -6.06 18.42
N GLU A 57 1.55 -5.66 19.66
CA GLU A 57 0.73 -6.05 20.81
C GLU A 57 -0.68 -5.46 20.70
N ARG A 58 -0.81 -4.20 20.25
CA ARG A 58 -2.11 -3.55 20.06
C ARG A 58 -2.95 -4.23 18.98
N ILE A 59 -2.34 -4.63 17.87
CA ILE A 59 -3.04 -5.38 16.80
C ILE A 59 -3.48 -6.74 17.32
N LYS A 60 -2.60 -7.44 18.06
CA LYS A 60 -2.92 -8.71 18.69
C LYS A 60 -4.10 -8.58 19.65
N GLU A 61 -4.14 -7.57 20.50
CA GLU A 61 -5.29 -7.34 21.40
C GLU A 61 -6.60 -7.16 20.62
N LEU A 62 -6.59 -6.37 19.55
CA LEU A 62 -7.79 -6.17 18.71
C LEU A 62 -8.32 -7.49 18.13
N ILE A 63 -7.42 -8.40 17.75
CA ILE A 63 -7.75 -9.73 17.22
C ILE A 63 -8.22 -10.65 18.35
N VAL A 64 -7.52 -10.69 19.49
CA VAL A 64 -7.84 -11.53 20.66
C VAL A 64 -9.23 -11.21 21.20
N TYR A 65 -9.60 -9.93 21.26
CA TYR A 65 -10.93 -9.49 21.69
C TYR A 65 -11.98 -9.53 20.58
N ASN A 66 -11.65 -10.07 19.41
CA ASN A 66 -12.52 -10.19 18.23
C ASN A 66 -13.19 -8.86 17.83
N ARG A 67 -12.45 -7.75 17.97
CA ARG A 67 -12.94 -6.39 17.70
C ARG A 67 -12.76 -5.99 16.25
N VAL A 68 -11.90 -6.67 15.49
CA VAL A 68 -11.61 -6.38 14.08
C VAL A 68 -12.79 -6.82 13.21
N LYS A 69 -13.43 -5.84 12.55
CA LYS A 69 -14.46 -6.07 11.53
C LYS A 69 -13.84 -6.13 10.14
N SER A 70 -12.90 -5.24 9.84
CA SER A 70 -12.11 -5.28 8.60
C SER A 70 -10.69 -4.81 8.88
N MET A 71 -9.73 -5.39 8.16
CA MET A 71 -8.33 -4.98 8.21
C MET A 71 -7.84 -4.87 6.77
N GLN A 72 -7.34 -3.70 6.40
CA GLN A 72 -6.77 -3.43 5.09
C GLN A 72 -5.38 -2.85 5.24
N THR A 73 -4.45 -3.30 4.42
CA THR A 73 -3.12 -2.70 4.37
C THR A 73 -3.14 -1.56 3.37
N ASP A 74 -2.45 -0.47 3.70
CA ASP A 74 -2.25 0.67 2.83
C ASP A 74 -1.36 0.27 1.64
N LYS A 75 -1.96 -0.32 0.61
CA LYS A 75 -1.28 -0.71 -0.63
C LYS A 75 -1.56 0.35 -1.70
N PRO A 76 -0.63 1.29 -1.95
CA PRO A 76 -0.84 2.34 -2.96
C PRO A 76 -1.02 1.71 -4.35
N THR A 77 -1.68 2.44 -5.25
CA THR A 77 -1.80 2.03 -6.65
C THR A 77 -0.53 2.40 -7.41
N LEU A 78 -0.26 1.75 -8.55
CA LEU A 78 0.90 2.10 -9.39
C LEU A 78 0.91 3.58 -9.80
N GLY A 79 -0.26 4.20 -9.98
CA GLY A 79 -0.36 5.62 -10.33
C GLY A 79 0.08 6.52 -9.18
N GLN A 80 -0.26 6.16 -7.93
CA GLN A 80 0.22 6.88 -6.75
C GLN A 80 1.72 6.70 -6.55
N VAL A 81 2.25 5.50 -6.84
CA VAL A 81 3.70 5.25 -6.81
C VAL A 81 4.40 6.10 -7.85
N PHE A 82 3.90 6.13 -9.09
CA PHE A 82 4.47 6.97 -10.14
C PHE A 82 4.46 8.44 -9.72
N LEU A 83 3.31 8.98 -9.27
CA LEU A 83 3.22 10.36 -8.78
C LEU A 83 4.24 10.66 -7.68
N LYS A 84 4.50 9.71 -6.77
CA LYS A 84 5.47 9.86 -5.69
C LYS A 84 6.92 9.85 -6.19
N VAL A 85 7.19 9.10 -7.26
CA VAL A 85 8.52 8.93 -7.85
C VAL A 85 8.86 10.06 -8.82
N THR A 86 7.92 10.46 -9.67
CA THR A 86 8.13 11.46 -10.74
C THR A 86 7.64 12.87 -10.35
N GLY A 87 6.80 12.98 -9.33
CA GLY A 87 6.20 14.26 -8.92
C GLY A 87 5.06 14.74 -9.82
N GLU A 88 4.72 13.99 -10.86
CA GLU A 88 3.69 14.33 -11.85
C GLU A 88 2.62 13.22 -11.93
N GLU A 89 1.35 13.60 -12.10
CA GLU A 89 0.31 12.61 -12.38
C GLU A 89 0.50 12.06 -13.80
N LEU A 90 0.35 10.75 -13.96
CA LEU A 90 0.17 10.17 -15.28
C LEU A 90 -1.15 10.67 -15.87
N VAL A 91 -1.06 11.38 -16.99
CA VAL A 91 -2.19 11.81 -17.81
C VAL A 91 -2.56 10.72 -18.82
#